data_AF-A0A7G2IM13-F1
#
_entry.id   AF-A0A7G2IM13-F1
#
_cell.length_a   1.000
_cell.length_b   1.000
_cell.length_c   1.000
_cell.angle_alpha   90.00
_cell.angle_beta   90.00
_cell.angle_gamma   90.00
#
_symmetry.space_group_name_H-M   'P 1'
#
loop_
_entity.id
_entity.type
_entity.pdbx_description
1 polymer ?
#
loop_
_entity_poly.entity_id
_entity_poly.type
_entity_poly.pdbx_seq_one_letter_code
_entity_poly.pdbx_strand_id
1 'polypeptide(L)' 'MISAGNDDKRRRYFSQLLEELEIYQEKLIIWQAPPQVTEPVKRLSGMLHKYQHALVSN' A
#
# COMPACT_ATOMS: atom_id res chain seq x y z
N MET A 1 17.01 -13.36 -18.06
CA MET A 1 15.53 -13.50 -17.97
C MET A 1 15.06 -13.73 -16.52
N ILE A 2 15.62 -12.99 -15.53
CA ILE A 2 15.31 -13.21 -14.10
C ILE A 2 14.19 -12.25 -13.60
N SER A 3 13.82 -11.23 -14.38
CA SER A 3 12.97 -10.15 -13.87
C SER A 3 11.47 -10.45 -13.83
N ALA A 4 10.88 -11.14 -14.81
CA ALA A 4 9.41 -11.27 -14.92
C ALA A 4 8.77 -12.06 -13.76
N GLY A 5 9.36 -13.20 -13.36
CA GLY A 5 8.82 -14.01 -12.25
C GLY A 5 9.02 -13.37 -10.86
N ASN A 6 10.03 -12.51 -10.70
CA ASN A 6 10.20 -11.72 -9.50
C ASN A 6 9.21 -10.53 -9.47
N ASP A 7 8.89 -9.98 -10.64
CA ASP A 7 7.95 -8.88 -10.80
C ASP A 7 6.53 -9.25 -10.39
N ASP A 8 6.04 -10.41 -10.85
CA ASP A 8 4.73 -10.93 -10.48
C ASP A 8 4.60 -11.19 -8.97
N LYS A 9 5.63 -11.79 -8.36
CA LYS A 9 5.65 -11.99 -6.90
C LYS A 9 5.66 -10.67 -6.17
N ARG A 10 6.55 -9.75 -6.56
CA ARG A 10 6.66 -8.41 -5.97
C ARG A 10 5.34 -7.65 -6.07
N ARG A 11 4.65 -7.74 -7.21
CA ARG A 11 3.34 -7.13 -7.45
C ARG A 11 2.26 -7.74 -6.55
N ARG A 12 2.24 -9.07 -6.39
CA ARG A 12 1.30 -9.74 -5.46
C ARG A 12 1.53 -9.34 -4.01
N TYR A 13 2.77 -9.38 -3.53
CA TYR A 13 3.11 -8.95 -2.17
C TYR A 13 2.79 -7.47 -1.95
N PHE A 14 3.04 -6.63 -2.95
CA PHE A 14 2.70 -5.20 -2.88
C PHE A 14 1.20 -4.96 -2.77
N SER A 15 0.39 -5.68 -3.57
CA SER A 15 -1.08 -5.61 -3.46
C SER A 15 -1.58 -6.11 -2.09
N GLN A 16 -1.00 -7.19 -1.56
CA GLN A 16 -1.36 -7.68 -0.21
C GLN A 16 -1.02 -6.66 0.88
N LEU A 17 0.16 -6.03 0.80
CA LEU A 17 0.55 -4.97 1.74
C LEU A 17 -0.40 -3.76 1.68
N LEU A 18 -0.89 -3.39 0.50
CA LEU A 18 -1.87 -2.33 0.34
C LEU A 18 -3.20 -2.68 1.00
N GLU A 19 -3.68 -3.91 0.80
CA GLU A 19 -4.93 -4.41 1.40
C GLU A 19 -4.83 -4.46 2.93
N GLU A 20 -3.71 -4.94 3.47
CA GLU A 20 -3.44 -4.89 4.92
C GLU A 20 -3.39 -3.45 5.45
N LEU A 21 -2.76 -2.53 4.72
CA LEU A 21 -2.68 -1.13 5.09
C LEU A 21 -4.06 -0.46 5.15
N GLU A 22 -4.98 -0.85 4.26
CA GLU A 22 -6.36 -0.37 4.24
C GLU A 22 -7.13 -0.80 5.50
N ILE A 23 -6.99 -2.07 5.90
CA ILE A 23 -7.54 -2.59 7.15
C ILE A 23 -6.97 -1.83 8.37
N TYR A 24 -5.68 -1.51 8.35
CA TYR A 24 -5.07 -0.71 9.41
C TYR A 24 -5.61 0.72 9.45
N GLN A 25 -5.89 1.35 8.31
CA GLN A 25 -6.52 2.67 8.28
C GLN A 25 -7.93 2.65 8.87
N GLU A 26 -8.75 1.64 8.55
CA GLU A 26 -10.06 1.48 9.16
C GLU A 26 -9.96 1.34 10.68
N LYS A 27 -9.01 0.53 11.17
CA LYS A 27 -8.75 0.41 12.62
C LYS A 27 -8.35 1.74 13.25
N LEU A 28 -7.48 2.51 12.59
CA LEU A 28 -7.08 3.83 13.09
C LEU A 28 -8.28 4.80 13.22
N ILE A 29 -9.25 4.71 12.31
CA ILE A 29 -10.50 5.51 12.38
C ILE A 29 -11.35 5.04 13.56
N ILE A 30 -11.56 3.73 13.70
CA ILE A 30 -12.35 3.14 14.80
C ILE A 30 -11.72 3.51 16.16
N TRP A 31 -10.40 3.51 16.23
CA TRP A 31 -9.65 3.77 17.46
C TRP A 31 -9.45 5.26 17.73
N GLN A 32 -10.01 6.14 16.88
CA GLN A 32 -9.84 7.59 16.95
C GLN A 32 -8.38 8.01 17.09
N ALA A 33 -7.49 7.32 16.36
CA ALA A 33 -6.07 7.57 16.42
C ALA A 33 -5.77 9.03 16.03
N PRO A 34 -4.79 9.67 16.69
CA PRO A 34 -4.57 11.09 16.53
C PRO A 34 -4.10 11.43 15.09
N PRO A 35 -4.42 12.63 14.58
CA PRO A 35 -4.13 13.06 13.20
C PRO A 35 -2.66 12.92 12.82
N GLN A 36 -1.76 13.08 13.79
CA GLN A 36 -0.32 12.85 13.67
C GLN A 36 0.08 11.43 13.20
N VAL A 37 -0.80 10.43 13.37
CA VAL A 37 -0.59 9.04 12.90
C VAL A 37 -1.46 8.75 11.68
N THR A 38 -2.71 9.22 11.65
CA THR A 38 -3.64 8.93 10.54
C THR A 38 -3.29 9.67 9.25
N GLU A 39 -2.82 10.93 9.31
CA GLU A 39 -2.41 11.69 8.14
C GLU A 39 -1.21 11.10 7.38
N PRO A 40 -0.07 10.75 8.04
CA PRO A 40 1.06 10.16 7.33
C PRO A 40 0.72 8.78 6.77
N VAL A 41 -0.08 7.97 7.48
CA VAL A 41 -0.52 6.65 6.98
C VAL A 41 -1.41 6.78 5.74
N LYS A 42 -2.35 7.74 5.75
CA LYS A 42 -3.20 8.05 4.59
C LYS A 42 -2.38 8.53 3.40
N ARG A 43 -1.39 9.40 3.64
CA ARG A 43 -0.48 9.91 2.61
C ARG A 43 0.40 8.79 2.02
N LEU A 44 0.95 7.91 2.86
CA LEU A 44 1.73 6.75 2.44
C LEU A 44 0.90 5.80 1.57
N SER A 45 -0.31 5.44 2.00
CA SER A 45 -1.22 4.61 1.20
C SER A 45 -1.52 5.22 -0.16
N GLY A 46 -1.88 6.51 -0.20
CA GLY A 46 -2.14 7.20 -1.47
C GLY A 46 -0.92 7.24 -2.39
N MET A 47 0.29 7.32 -1.83
CA MET A 47 1.54 7.25 -2.60
C MET A 47 1.83 5.83 -3.10
N LEU A 48 1.60 4.81 -2.28
CA LEU A 48 1.74 3.40 -2.65
C LEU A 48 0.75 2.99 -3.76
N HIS A 49 -0.50 3.45 -3.72
CA HIS A 49 -1.47 3.27 -4.81
C HIS A 49 -0.98 3.88 -6.13
N LYS A 50 -0.36 5.06 -6.09
CA LYS A 50 0.25 5.67 -7.28
C LYS A 50 1.42 4.85 -7.80
N TYR A 51 2.26 4.31 -6.91
CA TYR A 51 3.36 3.43 -7.29
C TYR A 51 2.88 2.09 -7.84
N GLN A 52 1.72 1.59 -7.42
CA GLN A 52 1.12 0.40 -8.03
C GLN A 52 0.98 0.58 -9.55
N HIS A 53 0.45 1.73 -10.00
CA HIS A 53 0.34 2.02 -11.43
C HIS A 53 1.71 2.16 -12.11
N ALA A 54 2.68 2.78 -11.45
CA ALA A 54 4.04 2.94 -11.98
C ALA A 54 4.81 1.61 -12.10
N LEU A 55 4.59 0.67 -11.18
CA LEU A 55 5.18 -0.67 -11.19
C LEU A 55 4.49 -1.62 -12.18
N VAL A 56 3.26 -1.28 -12.60
CA VAL A 56 2.44 -2.11 -13.49
C VAL A 56 2.50 -1.67 -14.96
N SER A 57 2.88 -0.42 -15.21
CA SER A 57 3.07 0.11 -16.55
C SER A 57 4.47 -0.25 -17.08
N ASN A 58 4.65 -1.50 -17.51
CA ASN A 58 5.75 -1.89 -18.40
C ASN A 58 5.20 -2.66 -19.59
#